data_AF-A0A674DU86-F1
#
_entry.id   AF-A0A674DU86-F1
#
_cell.length_a   1.000
_cell.length_b   1.000
_cell.length_c   1.000
_cell.angle_alpha   90.00
_cell.angle_beta   90.00
_cell.angle_gamma   90.00
#
_symmetry.space_group_name_H-M   'P 1'
#
loop_
_entity.id
_entity.type
_entity.pdbx_description
1 polymer ?
#
loop_
_entity_poly.entity_id
_entity_poly.type
_entity_poly.pdbx_seq_one_letter_code
_entity_poly.pdbx_strand_id
1 'polypeptide(L)'
;MAEFSSILVVFSSILVVFSSILVVFSSIQVVFSSILVVFSSILVVFSSIQVVFSSIQVVFSSILVVFSSIQVVFSSIQVVFSSIQVVFSSILVVFSSIQVVFSRFMNGRVPSSKRYRLTDYEHAANCATHGLWIIPSLVGGSVLYFLSVDQWQAAAAWLYGAGLSGLFISSTLFHTVAWKIRHLRGAAFPHATCVTHVAIYFFIAASYTPWLMLRELGPWSSHMRWIIWIMAVIGSTYVYYFHERYKLVELLGYVAMGAGPALVILSMADTAGLCELAVGEIFYVVGVAFFKSDGVVPFAHAIWHLFVAMGAATHYYAIWRHLYTPGH
;
A
#
# COMPACT_ATOMS: atom_id res chain seq x y z
N MET A 1 -131.50 -58.03 18.35
CA MET A 1 -130.27 -58.61 18.96
C MET A 1 -129.16 -58.81 17.92
N ALA A 2 -129.46 -59.33 16.72
CA ALA A 2 -128.47 -59.49 15.64
C ALA A 2 -127.86 -58.17 15.13
N GLU A 3 -128.66 -57.10 15.00
CA GLU A 3 -128.19 -55.79 14.52
C GLU A 3 -127.25 -55.04 15.48
N PHE A 4 -127.29 -55.31 16.79
CA PHE A 4 -126.43 -54.62 17.77
C PHE A 4 -125.04 -55.27 17.88
N SER A 5 -124.96 -56.59 17.70
CA SER A 5 -123.66 -57.30 17.66
C SER A 5 -122.89 -57.00 16.37
N SER A 6 -123.58 -56.83 15.24
CA SER A 6 -122.94 -56.42 13.99
C SER A 6 -122.39 -55.00 14.07
N ILE A 7 -123.09 -54.06 14.73
CA ILE A 7 -122.59 -52.70 14.99
C ILE A 7 -121.34 -52.70 15.89
N LEU A 8 -121.31 -53.52 16.95
CA LEU A 8 -120.14 -53.63 17.84
C LEU A 8 -118.90 -54.23 17.13
N VAL A 9 -119.11 -55.22 16.27
CA VAL A 9 -118.05 -55.80 15.43
C VAL A 9 -117.53 -54.77 14.42
N VAL A 10 -118.43 -53.98 13.82
CA VAL A 10 -118.06 -52.85 12.94
C VAL A 10 -117.26 -51.78 13.70
N PHE A 11 -117.66 -51.41 14.91
CA PHE A 11 -116.91 -50.45 15.74
C PHE A 11 -115.53 -50.97 16.16
N SER A 12 -115.43 -52.24 16.58
CA SER A 12 -114.16 -52.86 16.95
C SER A 12 -113.20 -52.96 15.75
N SER A 13 -113.73 -53.28 14.56
CA SER A 13 -112.92 -53.32 13.34
C SER A 13 -112.48 -51.93 12.90
N ILE A 14 -113.34 -50.91 13.02
CA ILE A 14 -112.95 -49.50 12.83
C ILE A 14 -111.82 -49.10 13.81
N LEU A 15 -111.90 -49.48 15.09
CA LEU A 15 -110.90 -49.16 16.11
C LEU A 15 -109.53 -49.84 15.83
N VAL A 16 -109.54 -51.07 15.33
CA VAL A 16 -108.34 -51.77 14.87
C VAL A 16 -107.74 -51.09 13.63
N VAL A 17 -108.58 -50.62 12.70
CA VAL A 17 -108.14 -49.83 11.54
C VAL A 17 -107.51 -48.50 11.99
N PHE A 18 -108.11 -47.79 12.95
CA PHE A 18 -107.50 -46.57 13.51
C PHE A 18 -106.18 -46.83 14.23
N SER A 19 -106.09 -47.91 15.02
CA SER A 19 -104.87 -48.29 15.73
C SER A 19 -103.73 -48.66 14.76
N SER A 20 -104.05 -49.39 13.69
CA SER A 20 -103.07 -49.72 12.64
C SER A 20 -102.64 -48.48 11.85
N ILE A 21 -103.56 -47.55 11.54
CA ILE A 21 -103.22 -46.24 10.97
C ILE A 21 -102.27 -45.46 11.88
N LEU A 22 -102.51 -45.40 13.20
CA LEU A 22 -101.63 -44.73 14.17
C LEU A 22 -100.22 -45.35 14.23
N VAL A 23 -100.12 -46.67 14.15
CA VAL A 23 -98.82 -47.36 14.08
C VAL A 23 -98.09 -47.01 12.78
N VAL A 24 -98.80 -46.91 11.66
CA VAL A 24 -98.25 -46.46 10.37
C VAL A 24 -97.74 -45.01 10.48
N PHE A 25 -98.50 -44.09 11.08
CA PHE A 25 -98.03 -42.72 11.32
C PHE A 25 -96.80 -42.66 12.24
N SER A 26 -96.77 -43.46 13.31
CA SER A 26 -95.63 -43.52 14.22
C SER A 26 -94.37 -44.05 13.54
N SER A 27 -94.50 -45.07 12.70
CA SER A 27 -93.38 -45.61 11.92
C SER A 27 -92.91 -44.63 10.85
N ILE A 28 -93.81 -43.91 10.17
CA ILE A 28 -93.47 -42.80 9.28
C ILE A 28 -92.68 -41.71 10.05
N GLN A 29 -93.11 -41.32 11.24
CA GLN A 29 -92.42 -40.31 12.06
C GLN A 29 -91.00 -40.76 12.47
N VAL A 30 -90.82 -42.03 12.82
CA VAL A 30 -89.49 -42.61 13.10
C VAL A 30 -88.60 -42.56 11.85
N VAL A 31 -89.13 -42.87 10.67
CA VAL A 31 -88.40 -42.75 9.39
C VAL A 31 -88.00 -41.30 9.10
N PHE A 32 -88.89 -40.32 9.32
CA PHE A 32 -88.51 -38.91 9.17
C PHE A 32 -87.44 -38.48 10.18
N SER A 33 -87.53 -38.96 11.42
CA SER A 33 -86.54 -38.67 12.47
C SER A 33 -85.17 -39.25 12.12
N SER A 34 -85.11 -40.48 11.60
CA SER A 34 -83.85 -41.09 11.17
C SER A 34 -83.25 -40.38 9.96
N ILE A 35 -84.08 -39.97 8.99
CA ILE A 35 -83.65 -39.13 7.86
C ILE A 35 -83.04 -37.81 8.35
N LEU A 36 -83.67 -37.12 9.31
CA LEU A 36 -83.15 -35.87 9.90
C LEU A 36 -81.80 -36.08 10.60
N VAL A 37 -81.62 -37.19 11.31
CA VAL A 37 -80.33 -37.54 11.93
C VAL A 37 -79.25 -37.77 10.86
N VAL A 38 -79.59 -38.43 9.74
CA VAL A 38 -78.67 -38.63 8.61
C VAL A 38 -78.29 -37.28 7.97
N PHE A 39 -79.25 -36.37 7.77
CA PHE A 39 -78.92 -35.03 7.28
C PHE A 39 -78.03 -34.26 8.26
N SER A 40 -78.30 -34.37 9.56
CA SER A 40 -77.49 -33.73 10.61
C SER A 40 -76.06 -34.26 10.62
N SER A 41 -75.87 -35.58 10.48
CA SER A 41 -74.53 -36.18 10.41
C SER A 41 -73.79 -35.77 9.14
N ILE A 42 -74.46 -35.70 7.99
CA ILE A 42 -73.90 -35.17 6.75
C ILE A 42 -73.44 -33.71 6.92
N LEU A 43 -74.24 -32.85 7.55
CA LEU A 43 -73.88 -31.45 7.83
C LEU A 43 -72.65 -31.34 8.73
N VAL A 44 -72.52 -32.21 9.73
CA VAL A 44 -71.32 -32.27 10.60
C VAL A 44 -70.08 -32.67 9.78
N VAL A 45 -70.22 -33.63 8.86
CA VAL A 45 -69.12 -34.02 7.95
C VAL A 45 -68.72 -32.87 7.03
N PHE A 46 -69.66 -32.12 6.46
CA PHE A 46 -69.33 -30.93 5.68
C PHE A 46 -68.63 -29.84 6.51
N SER A 47 -69.10 -29.64 7.74
CA SER A 47 -68.50 -28.68 8.67
C SER A 47 -67.05 -29.07 9.02
N SER A 48 -66.79 -30.35 9.27
CA SER A 48 -65.43 -30.83 9.55
C SER A 48 -64.51 -30.72 8.33
N ILE A 49 -65.00 -31.02 7.12
CA ILE A 49 -64.27 -30.80 5.88
C ILE A 49 -63.92 -29.31 5.71
N GLN A 50 -64.86 -28.40 5.97
CA GLN A 50 -64.61 -26.95 5.88
C GLN A 50 -63.53 -26.48 6.87
N VAL A 51 -63.51 -27.02 8.09
CA VAL A 51 -62.44 -26.75 9.08
C VAL A 51 -61.08 -27.25 8.57
N VAL A 52 -61.02 -28.43 7.94
CA VAL A 52 -59.79 -28.95 7.33
C VAL A 52 -59.31 -28.06 6.18
N PHE A 53 -60.19 -27.59 5.31
CA PHE A 53 -59.79 -26.63 4.26
C PHE A 53 -59.30 -25.31 4.83
N SER A 54 -59.95 -24.81 5.89
CA SER A 54 -59.55 -23.58 6.57
C SER A 54 -58.16 -23.72 7.21
N SER A 55 -57.86 -24.87 7.84
CA SER A 55 -56.54 -25.11 8.42
C SER A 55 -55.45 -25.24 7.35
N ILE A 56 -55.75 -25.92 6.22
CA ILE A 56 -54.84 -25.98 5.06
C ILE A 56 -54.55 -24.56 4.53
N GLN A 57 -55.57 -23.71 4.39
CA GLN A 57 -55.39 -22.33 3.92
C GLN A 57 -54.51 -21.50 4.85
N VAL A 58 -54.64 -21.67 6.18
CA VAL A 58 -53.76 -21.03 7.17
C VAL A 58 -52.32 -21.51 7.00
N VAL A 59 -52.09 -22.81 6.79
CA VAL A 59 -50.75 -23.36 6.53
C VAL A 59 -50.15 -22.75 5.26
N PHE A 60 -50.88 -22.69 4.15
CA PHE A 60 -50.39 -22.03 2.93
C PHE A 60 -50.07 -20.55 3.14
N SER A 61 -50.93 -19.83 3.89
CA SER A 61 -50.69 -18.43 4.22
C SER A 61 -49.41 -18.25 5.03
N SER A 62 -49.15 -19.13 6.01
CA SER A 62 -47.92 -19.11 6.80
C SER A 62 -46.67 -19.40 5.95
N ILE A 63 -46.74 -20.34 5.02
CA ILE A 63 -45.65 -20.65 4.09
C ILE A 63 -45.35 -19.43 3.20
N LEU A 64 -46.37 -18.77 2.68
CA LEU A 64 -46.21 -17.56 1.87
C LEU A 64 -45.50 -16.44 2.65
N VAL A 65 -45.86 -16.23 3.91
CA VAL A 65 -45.18 -15.25 4.78
C VAL A 65 -43.70 -15.60 4.97
N VAL A 66 -43.36 -16.88 5.13
CA VAL A 66 -41.95 -17.32 5.20
C VAL A 66 -41.21 -17.00 3.91
N PHE A 67 -41.80 -17.28 2.74
CA PHE A 67 -41.19 -16.93 1.46
C PHE A 67 -40.99 -15.42 1.29
N SER A 68 -41.97 -14.60 1.66
CA SER A 68 -41.83 -13.14 1.64
C SER A 68 -40.70 -12.67 2.57
N SER A 69 -40.56 -13.29 3.74
CA SER A 69 -39.49 -12.98 4.68
C SER A 69 -38.11 -13.32 4.10
N ILE A 70 -37.97 -14.49 3.47
CA ILE A 70 -36.74 -14.89 2.78
C ILE A 70 -36.40 -13.92 1.65
N GLN A 71 -37.40 -13.49 0.87
CA GLN A 71 -37.19 -12.53 -0.22
C GLN A 71 -36.65 -11.18 0.30
N VAL A 72 -37.18 -10.67 1.42
CA VAL A 72 -36.67 -9.45 2.08
C VAL A 72 -35.21 -9.61 2.51
N VAL A 73 -34.84 -10.79 3.06
CA VAL A 73 -33.44 -11.08 3.41
C VAL A 73 -32.54 -11.04 2.18
N PHE A 74 -32.94 -11.65 1.07
CA PHE A 74 -32.17 -11.61 -0.18
C PHE A 74 -32.05 -10.18 -0.73
N SER A 75 -33.12 -9.38 -0.71
CA SER A 75 -33.06 -7.96 -1.10
C SER A 75 -32.09 -7.18 -0.22
N SER A 76 -32.09 -7.44 1.09
CA SER A 76 -31.17 -6.80 2.05
C SER A 76 -29.71 -7.17 1.75
N ILE A 77 -29.43 -8.45 1.48
CA ILE A 77 -28.11 -8.93 1.08
C ILE A 77 -27.66 -8.26 -0.23
N GLN A 78 -28.55 -8.14 -1.22
CA GLN A 78 -28.26 -7.47 -2.48
C GLN A 78 -27.87 -6.00 -2.28
N VAL A 79 -28.57 -5.28 -1.41
CA VAL A 79 -28.23 -3.88 -1.04
C VAL A 79 -26.84 -3.80 -0.41
N VAL A 80 -26.48 -4.74 0.47
CA VAL A 80 -25.15 -4.80 1.07
C VAL A 80 -24.07 -5.00 -0.01
N PHE A 81 -24.27 -5.94 -0.95
CA PHE A 81 -23.34 -6.15 -2.06
C PHE A 81 -23.21 -4.91 -2.96
N SER A 82 -24.32 -4.25 -3.30
CA SER A 82 -24.29 -2.99 -4.05
C SER A 82 -23.53 -1.90 -3.30
N SER A 83 -23.68 -1.81 -1.98
CA SER A 83 -22.96 -0.86 -1.13
C SER A 83 -21.45 -1.13 -1.14
N ILE A 84 -21.05 -2.40 -1.00
CA ILE A 84 -19.64 -2.82 -1.09
C ILE A 84 -19.06 -2.46 -2.46
N GLN A 85 -19.81 -2.71 -3.54
CA GLN A 85 -19.36 -2.36 -4.90
C GLN A 85 -19.11 -0.85 -5.06
N VAL A 86 -19.98 -0.01 -4.51
CA VAL A 86 -19.79 1.45 -4.51
C VAL A 86 -18.52 1.87 -3.74
N VAL A 87 -18.22 1.22 -2.61
CA VAL A 87 -16.98 1.47 -1.87
C VAL A 87 -15.76 1.12 -2.72
N PHE A 88 -15.75 -0.04 -3.38
CA PHE A 88 -14.66 -0.41 -4.30
C PHE A 88 -14.52 0.56 -5.47
N SER A 89 -15.63 0.98 -6.09
CA SER A 89 -15.61 1.99 -7.15
C SER A 89 -15.04 3.32 -6.65
N SER A 90 -15.39 3.74 -5.44
CA SER A 90 -14.87 4.98 -4.82
C SER A 90 -13.37 4.90 -4.58
N ILE A 91 -12.89 3.76 -4.07
CA ILE A 91 -11.45 3.50 -3.88
C ILE A 91 -10.71 3.58 -5.22
N LEU A 92 -11.24 2.96 -6.28
CA LEU A 92 -10.65 3.03 -7.63
C LEU A 92 -10.60 4.45 -8.18
N VAL A 93 -11.62 5.28 -7.93
CA VAL A 93 -11.62 6.71 -8.30
C VAL A 93 -10.53 7.47 -7.54
N VAL A 94 -10.32 7.19 -6.25
CA VAL A 94 -9.23 7.79 -5.47
C VAL A 94 -7.88 7.40 -6.05
N PHE A 95 -7.64 6.12 -6.34
CA PHE A 95 -6.40 5.68 -6.99
C PHE A 95 -6.19 6.34 -8.35
N SER A 96 -7.24 6.43 -9.17
CA SER A 96 -7.17 7.11 -10.47
C SER A 96 -6.85 8.60 -10.31
N SER A 97 -7.43 9.27 -9.32
CA SER A 97 -7.15 10.68 -9.01
C SER A 97 -5.69 10.88 -8.57
N ILE A 98 -5.17 9.99 -7.73
CA ILE A 98 -3.75 9.98 -7.34
C ILE A 98 -2.87 9.78 -8.57
N GLN A 99 -3.18 8.82 -9.45
CA GLN A 99 -2.42 8.60 -10.69
C GLN A 99 -2.43 9.82 -11.62
N VAL A 100 -3.57 10.51 -11.75
CA VAL A 100 -3.67 11.75 -12.54
C VAL A 100 -2.79 12.85 -11.94
N VAL A 101 -2.81 13.04 -10.62
CA VAL A 101 -1.92 14.01 -9.95
C VAL A 101 -0.45 13.64 -10.14
N PHE A 102 -0.09 12.36 -9.97
CA PHE A 102 1.28 11.88 -10.12
C PHE A 102 1.77 12.04 -11.56
N SER A 103 0.95 11.67 -12.54
CA SER A 103 1.28 11.79 -13.97
C SER A 103 1.50 13.23 -14.41
N ARG A 104 0.85 14.21 -13.77
CA ARG A 104 1.10 15.65 -14.02
C ARG A 104 2.54 16.07 -13.71
N PHE A 105 3.18 15.44 -12.73
CA PHE A 105 4.54 15.75 -12.28
C PHE A 105 5.58 14.70 -12.68
N MET A 106 5.16 13.62 -13.34
CA MET A 106 6.05 12.54 -13.73
C MET A 106 6.79 12.88 -15.03
N ASN A 107 8.11 12.68 -15.04
CA ASN A 107 8.87 12.73 -16.28
C ASN A 107 8.45 11.57 -17.20
N GLY A 108 8.36 11.84 -18.50
CA GLY A 108 8.11 10.77 -19.48
C GLY A 108 9.22 9.72 -19.45
N ARG A 109 8.84 8.43 -19.49
CA ARG A 109 9.81 7.34 -19.63
C ARG A 109 10.65 7.55 -20.88
N VAL A 110 11.97 7.46 -20.70
CA VAL A 110 12.91 7.86 -21.74
C VAL A 110 13.25 6.65 -22.61
N PRO A 111 13.01 6.71 -23.93
CA PRO A 111 13.45 5.67 -24.85
C PRO A 111 14.97 5.51 -24.79
N SER A 112 15.48 4.30 -24.97
CA SER A 112 16.93 4.02 -24.96
C SER A 112 17.75 4.86 -25.96
N SER A 113 17.09 5.44 -26.97
CA SER A 113 17.70 6.26 -28.02
C SER A 113 17.63 7.78 -27.78
N LYS A 114 16.98 8.26 -26.71
CA LYS A 114 16.84 9.69 -26.41
C LYS A 114 17.41 10.02 -25.03
N ARG A 115 17.94 11.24 -24.88
CA ARG A 115 18.52 11.71 -23.61
C ARG A 115 17.41 12.11 -22.63
N TYR A 116 17.63 11.85 -21.34
CA TYR A 116 16.65 12.13 -20.29
C TYR A 116 16.30 13.63 -20.22
N ARG A 117 15.01 13.96 -20.38
CA ARG A 117 14.52 15.34 -20.41
C ARG A 117 13.62 15.58 -19.21
N LEU A 118 14.17 16.23 -18.19
CA LEU A 118 13.45 16.58 -16.98
C LEU A 118 12.43 17.69 -17.24
N THR A 119 11.35 17.68 -16.47
CA THR A 119 10.42 18.82 -16.35
C THR A 119 11.07 19.98 -15.60
N ASP A 120 10.55 21.20 -15.79
CA ASP A 120 11.06 22.40 -15.09
C ASP A 120 10.92 22.28 -13.57
N TYR A 121 9.86 21.62 -13.08
CA TYR A 121 9.64 21.37 -11.66
C TYR A 121 10.72 20.45 -11.08
N GLU A 122 11.09 19.40 -11.79
CA GLU A 122 12.12 18.47 -11.31
C GLU A 122 13.52 19.09 -11.38
N HIS A 123 13.79 19.90 -12.39
CA HIS A 123 15.01 20.72 -12.43
C HIS A 123 15.13 21.65 -11.20
N ALA A 124 14.04 22.34 -10.85
CA ALA A 124 14.01 23.20 -9.67
C ALA A 124 14.16 22.39 -8.36
N ALA A 125 13.47 21.26 -8.24
CA ALA A 125 13.56 20.39 -7.07
C ALA A 125 14.98 19.84 -6.89
N ASN A 126 15.60 19.30 -7.94
CA ASN A 126 16.97 18.79 -7.90
C ASN A 126 18.00 19.87 -7.51
N CYS A 127 17.82 21.08 -8.03
CA CYS A 127 18.66 22.23 -7.68
C CYS A 127 18.46 22.66 -6.23
N ALA A 128 17.21 22.73 -5.75
CA ALA A 128 16.90 23.16 -4.38
C ALA A 128 17.40 22.14 -3.35
N THR A 129 17.22 20.84 -3.62
CA THR A 129 17.59 19.79 -2.67
C THR A 129 19.09 19.74 -2.43
N HIS A 130 19.97 19.90 -3.43
CA HIS A 130 21.42 19.99 -3.20
C HIS A 130 21.87 21.40 -2.80
N GLY A 131 21.28 22.44 -3.41
CA GLY A 131 21.68 23.83 -3.18
C GLY A 131 21.54 24.26 -1.72
N LEU A 132 20.50 23.75 -1.03
CA LEU A 132 20.27 23.99 0.39
C LEU A 132 21.43 23.49 1.28
N TRP A 133 22.11 22.41 0.90
CA TRP A 133 23.17 21.79 1.70
C TRP A 133 24.58 22.34 1.45
N ILE A 134 24.76 23.23 0.47
CA ILE A 134 26.06 23.84 0.18
C ILE A 134 26.57 24.66 1.38
N ILE A 135 25.71 25.50 1.97
CA ILE A 135 26.12 26.32 3.13
C ILE A 135 26.41 25.43 4.36
N PRO A 136 25.51 24.51 4.76
CA PRO A 136 25.80 23.54 5.81
C PRO A 136 27.08 22.73 5.59
N SER A 137 27.39 22.30 4.36
CA SER A 137 28.61 21.52 4.10
C SER A 137 29.89 22.34 4.27
N LEU A 138 29.88 23.60 3.83
CA LEU A 138 31.03 24.51 3.98
C LEU A 138 31.26 24.85 5.45
N VAL A 139 30.18 25.14 6.19
CA VAL A 139 30.24 25.38 7.64
C VAL A 139 30.73 24.12 8.36
N GLY A 140 30.18 22.95 8.03
CA GLY A 140 30.55 21.68 8.65
C GLY A 140 32.02 21.34 8.45
N GLY A 141 32.54 21.48 7.23
CA GLY A 141 33.96 21.31 6.94
C GLY A 141 34.85 22.31 7.69
N SER A 142 34.42 23.57 7.77
CA SER A 142 35.13 24.62 8.52
C SER A 142 35.17 24.32 10.02
N VAL A 143 34.07 23.84 10.61
CA VAL A 143 34.00 23.43 12.02
C VAL A 143 35.00 22.31 12.30
N LEU A 144 35.06 21.26 11.47
CA LEU A 144 36.04 20.18 11.64
C LEU A 144 37.48 20.71 11.57
N TYR A 145 37.75 21.64 10.64
CA TYR A 145 39.07 22.25 10.52
C TYR A 145 39.47 23.05 11.76
N PHE A 146 38.58 23.88 12.31
CA PHE A 146 38.88 24.66 13.52
C PHE A 146 38.97 23.81 14.79
N LEU A 147 38.31 22.64 14.82
CA LEU A 147 38.44 21.68 15.92
C LEU A 147 39.70 20.81 15.81
N SER A 148 40.39 20.80 14.66
CA SER A 148 41.57 19.97 14.47
C SER A 148 42.71 20.41 15.39
N VAL A 149 43.32 19.44 16.09
CA VAL A 149 44.45 19.70 16.99
C VAL A 149 45.80 19.38 16.35
N ASP A 150 45.81 18.49 15.37
CA ASP A 150 47.02 18.04 14.68
C ASP A 150 46.88 18.12 13.15
N GLN A 151 48.01 17.98 12.46
CA GLN A 151 48.07 18.10 11.00
C GLN A 151 47.24 17.03 10.29
N TRP A 152 47.10 15.83 10.86
CA TRP A 152 46.34 14.75 10.24
C TRP A 152 44.83 14.97 10.38
N GLN A 153 44.37 15.47 11.53
CA GLN A 153 42.98 15.94 11.67
C GLN A 153 42.70 17.11 10.73
N ALA A 154 43.60 18.08 10.61
CA ALA A 154 43.41 19.20 9.70
C ALA A 154 43.31 18.74 8.24
N ALA A 155 44.17 17.81 7.81
CA ALA A 155 44.15 17.23 6.48
C ALA A 155 42.85 16.44 6.21
N ALA A 156 42.44 15.59 7.16
CA ALA A 156 41.21 14.80 7.05
C ALA A 156 39.95 15.70 6.98
N ALA A 157 39.90 16.76 7.80
CA ALA A 157 38.82 17.74 7.77
C ALA A 157 38.74 18.46 6.42
N TRP A 158 39.89 18.87 5.87
CA TRP A 158 39.95 19.54 4.58
C TRP A 158 39.50 18.62 3.43
N LEU A 159 40.04 17.39 3.37
CA LEU A 159 39.66 16.38 2.37
C LEU A 159 38.16 16.06 2.43
N TYR A 160 37.64 15.79 3.62
CA TYR A 160 36.22 15.52 3.83
C TYR A 160 35.34 16.72 3.45
N GLY A 161 35.66 17.91 3.97
CA GLY A 161 34.88 19.13 3.74
C GLY A 161 34.86 19.58 2.28
N ALA A 162 36.01 19.45 1.58
CA ALA A 162 36.13 19.72 0.16
C ALA A 162 35.32 18.71 -0.67
N GLY A 163 35.39 17.41 -0.33
CA GLY A 163 34.59 16.37 -0.99
C GLY A 163 33.08 16.59 -0.82
N LEU A 164 32.64 16.84 0.42
CA LEU A 164 31.23 17.07 0.75
C LEU A 164 30.68 18.32 0.05
N SER A 165 31.40 19.44 0.13
CA SER A 165 30.97 20.68 -0.53
C SER A 165 31.04 20.57 -2.05
N GLY A 166 32.08 19.91 -2.58
CA GLY A 166 32.22 19.64 -4.01
C GLY A 166 31.06 18.82 -4.57
N LEU A 167 30.57 17.82 -3.84
CA LEU A 167 29.38 17.05 -4.21
C LEU A 167 28.13 17.94 -4.38
N PHE A 168 27.80 18.75 -3.38
CA PHE A 168 26.61 19.60 -3.42
C PHE A 168 26.73 20.73 -4.46
N ILE A 169 27.90 21.36 -4.56
CA ILE A 169 28.17 22.42 -5.54
C ILE A 169 28.11 21.86 -6.96
N SER A 170 28.81 20.76 -7.25
CA SER A 170 28.85 20.20 -8.59
C SER A 170 27.44 19.79 -9.07
N SER A 171 26.66 19.10 -8.23
CA SER A 171 25.28 18.71 -8.55
C SER A 171 24.38 19.92 -8.79
N THR A 172 24.45 20.94 -7.92
CA THR A 172 23.64 22.17 -8.05
C THR A 172 23.99 22.94 -9.32
N LEU A 173 25.29 23.10 -9.62
CA LEU A 173 25.75 23.74 -10.84
C LEU A 173 25.26 22.99 -12.08
N PHE A 174 25.38 21.66 -12.09
CA PHE A 174 24.89 20.84 -13.19
C PHE A 174 23.39 21.05 -13.45
N HIS A 175 22.54 20.92 -12.42
CA HIS A 175 21.11 21.10 -12.60
C HIS A 175 20.73 22.54 -12.97
N THR A 176 21.44 23.54 -12.45
CA THR A 176 21.22 24.95 -12.79
C THR A 176 21.57 25.23 -14.26
N VAL A 177 22.73 24.77 -14.73
CA VAL A 177 23.18 24.91 -16.12
C VAL A 177 22.23 24.16 -17.06
N ALA A 178 21.87 22.92 -16.69
CA ALA A 178 20.92 22.09 -17.44
C ALA A 178 19.53 22.74 -17.58
N TRP A 179 19.11 23.50 -16.57
CA TRP A 179 17.81 24.17 -16.54
C TRP A 179 17.81 25.51 -17.29
N LYS A 180 18.76 26.40 -16.99
CA LYS A 180 18.73 27.80 -17.46
C LYS A 180 19.46 28.03 -18.78
N ILE A 181 20.48 27.24 -19.10
CA ILE A 181 21.38 27.54 -20.24
C ILE A 181 21.18 26.53 -21.37
N ARG A 182 20.02 26.65 -22.04
CA ARG A 182 19.57 25.71 -23.09
C ARG A 182 20.54 25.57 -24.28
N HIS A 183 21.35 26.60 -24.59
CA HIS A 183 22.31 26.59 -25.69
C HIS A 183 23.62 25.87 -25.35
N LEU A 184 24.02 25.79 -24.07
CA LEU A 184 25.20 25.02 -23.61
C LEU A 184 24.90 23.52 -23.46
N ARG A 185 23.63 23.10 -23.64
CA ARG A 185 23.16 21.72 -23.49
C ARG A 185 23.82 20.74 -24.48
N GLY A 186 24.38 21.25 -25.59
CA GLY A 186 25.13 20.45 -26.56
C GLY A 186 26.56 20.16 -26.11
N ALA A 187 27.41 21.19 -26.07
CA ALA A 187 28.85 21.04 -25.90
C ALA A 187 29.31 20.89 -24.43
N ALA A 188 28.72 21.62 -23.49
CA ALA A 188 29.15 21.65 -22.09
C ALA A 188 28.45 20.59 -21.22
N PHE A 189 27.31 20.07 -21.67
CA PHE A 189 26.49 19.15 -20.89
C PHE A 189 27.15 17.80 -20.60
N PRO A 190 27.82 17.11 -21.56
CA PRO A 190 28.53 15.86 -21.26
C PRO A 190 29.64 16.05 -20.22
N HIS A 191 30.35 17.18 -20.30
CA HIS A 191 31.39 17.55 -19.33
C HIS A 191 30.81 17.83 -17.95
N ALA A 192 29.71 18.58 -17.86
CA ALA A 192 29.05 18.88 -16.59
C ALA A 192 28.47 17.62 -15.92
N THR A 193 27.90 16.68 -16.70
CA THR A 193 27.49 15.36 -16.20
C THR A 193 28.67 14.53 -15.72
N CYS A 194 29.79 14.57 -16.45
CA CYS A 194 31.01 13.89 -16.01
C CYS A 194 31.50 14.43 -14.66
N VAL A 195 31.53 15.75 -14.49
CA VAL A 195 32.00 16.39 -13.25
C VAL A 195 31.17 15.98 -12.04
N THR A 196 29.84 15.88 -12.16
CA THR A 196 28.98 15.45 -11.06
C THR A 196 29.19 13.97 -10.70
N HIS A 197 29.34 13.11 -11.69
CA HIS A 197 29.54 11.67 -11.47
C HIS A 197 30.94 11.37 -10.90
N VAL A 198 31.96 12.13 -11.33
CA VAL A 198 33.31 12.11 -10.74
C VAL A 198 33.26 12.59 -9.28
N ALA A 199 32.49 13.64 -8.99
CA ALA A 199 32.36 14.15 -7.62
C ALA A 199 31.80 13.10 -6.64
N ILE A 200 30.94 12.18 -7.09
CA ILE A 200 30.45 11.07 -6.25
C ILE A 200 31.61 10.13 -5.86
N TYR A 201 32.47 9.73 -6.80
CA TYR A 201 33.63 8.88 -6.51
C TYR A 201 34.60 9.53 -5.52
N PHE A 202 34.90 10.81 -5.74
CA PHE A 202 35.74 11.59 -4.83
C PHE A 202 35.10 11.75 -3.45
N PHE A 203 33.79 12.00 -3.39
CA PHE A 203 33.08 12.14 -2.12
C PHE A 203 33.09 10.85 -1.31
N ILE A 204 32.89 9.68 -1.94
CA ILE A 204 32.98 8.39 -1.24
C ILE A 204 34.40 8.19 -0.67
N ALA A 205 35.44 8.49 -1.43
CA ALA A 205 36.81 8.40 -0.90
C ALA A 205 37.07 9.37 0.26
N ALA A 206 36.59 10.62 0.11
CA ALA A 206 36.72 11.66 1.12
C ALA A 206 35.92 11.35 2.40
N SER A 207 34.74 10.73 2.29
CA SER A 207 33.86 10.40 3.44
C SER A 207 34.50 9.37 4.37
N TYR A 208 35.28 8.44 3.81
CA TYR A 208 36.02 7.43 4.57
C TYR A 208 37.39 7.87 5.06
N THR A 209 37.94 8.94 4.50
CA THR A 209 39.30 9.41 4.83
C THR A 209 39.48 9.71 6.32
N PRO A 210 38.58 10.43 7.03
CA PRO A 210 38.73 10.68 8.47
C PRO A 210 38.79 9.40 9.30
N TRP A 211 37.95 8.41 8.99
CA TRP A 211 37.94 7.12 9.68
C TRP A 211 39.21 6.34 9.44
N LEU A 212 39.61 6.22 8.18
CA LEU A 212 40.82 5.49 7.84
C LEU A 212 42.06 6.17 8.41
N MET A 213 42.11 7.51 8.47
CA MET A 213 43.26 8.30 8.92
C MET A 213 43.40 8.41 10.44
N LEU A 214 42.31 8.70 11.14
CA LEU A 214 42.32 9.12 12.55
C LEU A 214 41.98 8.00 13.51
N ARG A 215 41.18 7.01 13.07
CA ARG A 215 40.78 5.88 13.91
C ARG A 215 41.83 4.78 13.80
N GLU A 216 42.18 4.19 14.93
CA GLU A 216 42.93 2.94 14.96
C GLU A 216 42.02 1.80 14.50
N LEU A 217 42.24 1.42 13.25
CA LEU A 217 41.59 0.29 12.60
C LEU A 217 42.65 -0.82 12.43
N GLY A 218 42.22 -2.07 12.29
CA GLY A 218 43.12 -3.22 12.16
C GLY A 218 44.18 -3.08 11.05
N PRO A 219 45.10 -4.06 10.91
CA PRO A 219 46.30 -3.96 10.06
C PRO A 219 46.01 -3.61 8.59
N TRP A 220 44.80 -3.93 8.11
CA TRP A 220 44.36 -3.63 6.75
C TRP A 220 44.01 -2.15 6.49
N SER A 221 43.92 -1.31 7.52
CA SER A 221 43.56 0.12 7.39
C SER A 221 44.51 0.91 6.50
N SER A 222 45.81 0.70 6.67
CA SER A 222 46.83 1.39 5.85
C SER A 222 46.69 1.08 4.36
N HIS A 223 46.39 -0.17 4.02
CA HIS A 223 46.12 -0.58 2.63
C HIS A 223 44.81 0.02 2.11
N MET A 224 43.76 0.01 2.92
CA MET A 224 42.45 0.55 2.53
C MET A 224 42.50 2.06 2.22
N ARG A 225 43.35 2.83 2.93
CA ARG A 225 43.59 4.26 2.63
C ARG A 225 43.99 4.48 1.17
N TRP A 226 44.89 3.65 0.62
CA TRP A 226 45.33 3.81 -0.77
C TRP A 226 44.36 3.17 -1.76
N ILE A 227 43.80 2.01 -1.42
CA ILE A 227 42.85 1.29 -2.28
C ILE A 227 41.66 2.18 -2.63
N ILE A 228 41.09 2.88 -1.64
CA ILE A 228 39.88 3.69 -1.90
C ILE A 228 40.14 4.85 -2.85
N TRP A 229 41.29 5.52 -2.75
CA TRP A 229 41.66 6.60 -3.66
C TRP A 229 42.03 6.08 -5.06
N ILE A 230 42.69 4.92 -5.16
CA ILE A 230 42.93 4.24 -6.44
C ILE A 230 41.59 3.89 -7.11
N MET A 231 40.64 3.33 -6.37
CA MET A 231 39.29 3.05 -6.87
C MET A 231 38.58 4.32 -7.32
N ALA A 232 38.71 5.43 -6.58
CA ALA A 232 38.14 6.72 -6.95
C ALA A 232 38.70 7.23 -8.29
N VAL A 233 40.01 7.11 -8.49
CA VAL A 233 40.68 7.49 -9.74
C VAL A 233 40.20 6.60 -10.89
N ILE A 234 40.18 5.27 -10.71
CA ILE A 234 39.70 4.33 -11.73
C ILE A 234 38.25 4.62 -12.11
N GLY A 235 37.37 4.82 -11.12
CA GLY A 235 35.96 5.17 -11.34
C GLY A 235 35.81 6.51 -12.07
N SER A 236 36.61 7.51 -11.70
CA SER A 236 36.62 8.82 -12.36
C SER A 236 37.09 8.73 -13.81
N THR A 237 38.16 7.96 -14.07
CA THR A 237 38.66 7.69 -15.42
C THR A 237 37.61 6.96 -16.27
N TYR A 238 36.90 5.99 -15.67
CA TYR A 238 35.82 5.28 -16.34
C TYR A 238 34.67 6.24 -16.75
N VAL A 239 34.20 7.07 -15.82
CA VAL A 239 33.14 8.07 -16.11
C VAL A 239 33.56 9.04 -17.21
N TYR A 240 34.82 9.46 -17.19
CA TYR A 240 35.38 10.38 -18.19
C TYR A 240 35.40 9.77 -19.59
N TYR A 241 35.82 8.51 -19.75
CA TYR A 241 35.92 7.89 -21.09
C TYR A 241 34.59 7.34 -21.62
N PHE A 242 33.77 6.75 -20.75
CA PHE A 242 32.58 5.99 -21.19
C PHE A 242 31.27 6.79 -21.11
N HIS A 243 31.28 8.01 -20.58
CA HIS A 243 30.16 8.98 -20.62
C HIS A 243 28.76 8.36 -20.54
N GLU A 244 28.38 7.84 -19.36
CA GLU A 244 27.08 7.22 -19.06
C GLU A 244 26.67 6.00 -19.92
N ARG A 245 27.56 5.43 -20.76
CA ARG A 245 27.20 4.30 -21.64
C ARG A 245 26.76 3.05 -20.88
N TYR A 246 27.44 2.70 -19.78
CA TYR A 246 27.07 1.56 -18.94
C TYR A 246 26.79 1.99 -17.50
N LYS A 247 25.59 2.51 -17.27
CA LYS A 247 25.13 2.98 -15.95
C LYS A 247 25.18 1.91 -14.85
N LEU A 248 25.03 0.62 -15.20
CA LEU A 248 25.12 -0.46 -14.22
C LEU A 248 26.54 -0.63 -13.67
N VAL A 249 27.56 -0.55 -14.52
CA VAL A 249 28.96 -0.68 -14.10
C VAL A 249 29.34 0.46 -13.17
N GLU A 250 28.90 1.67 -13.50
CA GLU A 250 29.10 2.85 -12.66
C GLU A 250 28.45 2.68 -11.27
N LEU A 251 27.19 2.25 -11.24
CA LEU A 251 26.46 1.97 -9.99
C LEU A 251 27.14 0.88 -9.16
N LEU A 252 27.58 -0.21 -9.79
CA LEU A 252 28.32 -1.26 -9.10
C LEU A 252 29.64 -0.74 -8.53
N GLY A 253 30.32 0.17 -9.25
CA GLY A 253 31.52 0.84 -8.76
C GLY A 253 31.24 1.69 -7.52
N TYR A 254 30.16 2.47 -7.51
CA TYR A 254 29.76 3.26 -6.33
C TYR A 254 29.45 2.37 -5.13
N VAL A 255 28.66 1.31 -5.33
CA VAL A 255 28.30 0.36 -4.26
C VAL A 255 29.53 -0.38 -3.74
N ALA A 256 30.45 -0.79 -4.63
CA ALA A 256 31.68 -1.45 -4.23
C ALA A 256 32.59 -0.52 -3.40
N MET A 257 32.71 0.75 -3.79
CA MET A 257 33.46 1.74 -3.02
C MET A 257 32.79 2.12 -1.70
N GLY A 258 31.45 2.14 -1.66
CA GLY A 258 30.69 2.35 -0.43
C GLY A 258 30.85 1.18 0.54
N ALA A 259 30.72 -0.05 0.06
CA ALA A 259 30.75 -1.24 0.93
C ALA A 259 32.16 -1.72 1.29
N GLY A 260 33.17 -1.50 0.43
CA GLY A 260 34.53 -2.01 0.62
C GLY A 260 35.18 -1.61 1.96
N PRO A 261 35.21 -0.31 2.31
CA PRO A 261 35.76 0.17 3.58
C PRO A 261 35.03 -0.37 4.82
N ALA A 262 33.76 -0.75 4.69
CA ALA A 262 32.99 -1.34 5.80
C ALA A 262 33.67 -2.61 6.35
N LEU A 263 34.35 -3.40 5.50
CA LEU A 263 35.10 -4.60 5.92
C LEU A 263 36.21 -4.27 6.93
N VAL A 264 36.86 -3.12 6.78
CA VAL A 264 37.93 -2.67 7.67
C VAL A 264 37.36 -1.94 8.87
N ILE A 265 36.31 -1.14 8.67
CA ILE A 265 35.63 -0.39 9.72
C ILE A 265 35.00 -1.34 10.74
N LEU A 266 34.41 -2.47 10.32
CA LEU A 266 33.86 -3.49 11.22
C LEU A 266 34.92 -4.16 12.11
N SER A 267 36.21 -4.00 11.81
CA SER A 267 37.31 -4.51 12.64
C SER A 267 37.78 -3.53 13.73
N MET A 268 37.05 -2.41 13.93
CA MET A 268 37.38 -1.43 14.97
C MET A 268 37.28 -2.03 16.38
N ALA A 269 38.28 -1.74 17.23
CA ALA A 269 38.28 -2.21 18.61
C ALA A 269 37.27 -1.44 19.48
N ASP A 270 37.21 -0.11 19.33
CA ASP A 270 36.15 0.73 19.88
C ASP A 270 35.07 0.92 18.81
N THR A 271 33.85 0.46 19.10
CA THR A 271 32.70 0.46 18.18
C THR A 271 31.93 1.78 18.15
N ALA A 272 32.41 2.82 18.87
CA ALA A 272 31.80 4.15 18.83
C ALA A 272 31.74 4.71 17.40
N GLY A 273 30.54 5.14 16.97
CA GLY A 273 30.28 5.66 15.63
C GLY A 273 29.86 4.60 14.59
N LEU A 274 29.96 3.29 14.91
CA LEU A 274 29.58 2.22 13.97
C LEU A 274 28.08 2.24 13.64
N CYS A 275 27.24 2.56 14.64
CA CYS A 275 25.79 2.65 14.46
C CYS A 275 25.43 3.77 13.47
N GLU A 276 26.00 4.95 13.67
CA GLU A 276 25.79 6.12 12.83
C GLU A 276 26.26 5.89 11.39
N LEU A 277 27.41 5.22 11.22
CA LEU A 277 27.89 4.80 9.91
C LEU A 277 26.94 3.80 9.25
N ALA A 278 26.46 2.78 9.98
CA ALA A 278 25.51 1.82 9.45
C ALA A 278 24.18 2.48 9.03
N VAL A 279 23.68 3.44 9.81
CA VAL A 279 22.49 4.23 9.47
C VAL A 279 22.72 5.07 8.20
N GLY A 280 23.91 5.67 8.06
CA GLY A 280 24.31 6.40 6.85
C GLY A 280 24.32 5.52 5.61
N GLU A 281 24.90 4.33 5.70
CA GLU A 281 24.90 3.34 4.62
C GLU A 281 23.48 2.89 4.23
N ILE A 282 22.58 2.71 5.21
CA ILE A 282 21.17 2.41 4.93
C ILE A 282 20.52 3.54 4.12
N PHE A 283 20.77 4.81 4.47
CA PHE A 283 20.25 5.94 3.68
C PHE A 283 20.77 5.90 2.24
N TYR A 284 22.05 5.60 2.00
CA TYR A 284 22.58 5.47 0.64
C TYR A 284 21.95 4.31 -0.13
N VAL A 285 21.82 3.13 0.49
CA VAL A 285 21.23 1.94 -0.15
C VAL A 285 19.77 2.17 -0.51
N VAL A 286 18.98 2.75 0.39
CA VAL A 286 17.59 3.12 0.10
C VAL A 286 17.52 4.19 -0.99
N GLY A 287 18.45 5.16 -0.96
CA GLY A 287 18.59 6.17 -2.01
C GLY A 287 18.78 5.57 -3.41
N VAL A 288 19.57 4.49 -3.55
CA VAL A 288 19.80 3.81 -4.84
C VAL A 288 18.49 3.29 -5.46
N ALA A 289 17.51 2.89 -4.64
CA ALA A 289 16.21 2.47 -5.14
C ALA A 289 15.47 3.63 -5.83
N PHE A 290 15.53 4.83 -5.27
CA PHE A 290 14.96 6.04 -5.88
C PHE A 290 15.74 6.49 -7.11
N PHE A 291 17.07 6.43 -7.09
CA PHE A 291 17.91 6.72 -8.26
C PHE A 291 17.54 5.83 -9.47
N LYS A 292 17.31 4.53 -9.24
CA LYS A 292 16.88 3.59 -10.29
C LYS A 292 15.42 3.80 -10.72
N SER A 293 14.63 4.50 -9.92
CA SER A 293 13.22 4.77 -10.16
C SER A 293 12.97 6.05 -10.96
N ASP A 294 14.01 6.68 -11.51
CA ASP A 294 13.92 7.85 -12.39
C ASP A 294 12.95 7.60 -13.57
N GLY A 295 11.90 8.43 -13.67
CA GLY A 295 10.84 8.29 -14.68
C GLY A 295 9.78 7.22 -14.36
N VAL A 296 9.82 6.63 -13.17
CA VAL A 296 8.74 5.77 -12.63
C VAL A 296 8.02 6.45 -11.47
N VAL A 297 8.78 7.11 -10.59
CA VAL A 297 8.27 7.88 -9.45
C VAL A 297 8.45 9.38 -9.74
N PRO A 298 7.44 10.25 -9.51
CA PRO A 298 7.62 11.68 -9.67
C PRO A 298 8.68 12.19 -8.68
N PHE A 299 9.59 13.04 -9.16
CA PHE A 299 10.70 13.59 -8.36
C PHE A 299 11.65 12.52 -7.76
N ALA A 300 11.74 11.32 -8.35
CA ALA A 300 12.59 10.24 -7.84
C ALA A 300 14.05 10.69 -7.61
N HIS A 301 14.60 11.44 -8.56
CA HIS A 301 15.95 11.98 -8.48
C HIS A 301 16.12 12.98 -7.32
N ALA A 302 15.13 13.85 -7.10
CA ALA A 302 15.14 14.80 -5.98
C ALA A 302 14.99 14.09 -4.63
N ILE A 303 14.24 12.99 -4.58
CA ILE A 303 14.13 12.15 -3.39
C ILE A 303 15.48 11.46 -3.11
N TRP A 304 16.13 10.93 -4.16
CA TRP A 304 17.48 10.38 -4.04
C TRP A 304 18.47 11.39 -3.46
N HIS A 305 18.44 12.64 -3.93
CA HIS A 305 19.23 13.74 -3.37
C HIS A 305 19.03 13.93 -1.85
N LEU A 306 17.79 13.83 -1.37
CA LEU A 306 17.50 13.92 0.07
C LEU A 306 18.12 12.75 0.85
N PHE A 307 18.06 11.53 0.32
CA PHE A 307 18.71 10.37 0.93
C PHE A 307 20.23 10.52 0.97
N VAL A 308 20.85 11.02 -0.11
CA VAL A 308 22.29 11.33 -0.14
C VAL A 308 22.64 12.38 0.92
N ALA A 309 21.84 13.44 1.06
CA ALA A 309 22.08 14.47 2.06
C ALA A 309 21.93 13.95 3.51
N MET A 310 20.94 13.11 3.78
CA MET A 310 20.77 12.47 5.09
C MET A 310 21.91 11.49 5.42
N GLY A 311 22.35 10.69 4.43
CA GLY A 311 23.54 9.84 4.55
C GLY A 311 24.79 10.68 4.83
N ALA A 312 25.00 11.76 4.09
CA ALA A 312 26.15 12.62 4.30
C ALA A 312 26.13 13.33 5.67
N ALA A 313 24.95 13.79 6.12
CA ALA A 313 24.77 14.43 7.42
C ALA A 313 25.02 13.45 8.59
N THR A 314 24.57 12.20 8.48
CA THR A 314 24.84 11.17 9.49
C THR A 314 26.32 10.81 9.56
N HIS A 315 26.99 10.67 8.40
CA HIS A 315 28.45 10.47 8.37
C HIS A 315 29.20 11.67 8.96
N TYR A 316 28.79 12.90 8.64
CA TYR A 316 29.37 14.12 9.22
C TYR A 316 29.25 14.11 10.74
N TYR A 317 28.05 13.85 11.25
CA TYR A 317 27.79 13.78 12.68
C TYR A 317 28.68 12.74 13.37
N ALA A 318 28.82 11.55 12.77
CA ALA A 318 29.68 10.50 13.29
C ALA A 318 31.15 10.94 13.36
N ILE A 319 31.66 11.56 12.29
CA ILE A 319 33.04 12.09 12.23
C ILE A 319 33.25 13.16 13.30
N TRP A 320 32.37 14.16 13.36
CA TRP A 320 32.46 15.25 14.32
C TRP A 320 32.44 14.72 15.77
N ARG A 321 31.46 13.87 16.10
CA ARG A 321 31.22 13.39 17.47
C ARG A 321 32.31 12.44 17.98
N HIS A 322 32.83 11.58 17.13
CA HIS A 322 33.72 10.48 17.53
C HIS A 322 35.19 10.68 17.17
N LEU A 323 35.52 11.59 16.23
CA LEU A 323 36.90 11.83 15.81
C LEU A 323 37.42 13.23 16.16
N TYR A 324 36.55 14.23 16.38
CA TYR A 324 36.95 15.63 16.61
C TYR A 324 36.47 16.22 17.95
N THR A 325 35.59 15.54 18.68
CA THR A 325 35.12 16.05 19.98
C THR A 325 36.04 15.51 21.09
N PRO A 326 36.68 16.39 21.90
CA PRO A 326 37.50 15.93 23.01
C PRO A 326 36.61 15.34 24.12
N GLY A 327 36.72 14.04 24.39
CA GLY A 327 35.93 13.40 25.43
C GLY A 327 35.76 11.89 25.37
N HIS A 328 36.48 11.17 24.51
CA HIS A 328 36.66 9.72 24.58
C HIS A 328 38.12 9.37 24.34
#